data_AF-A0A8H8VLG9-F1
#
_entry.id   AF-A0A8H8VLG9-F1
#
_cell.length_a   1.000
_cell.length_b   1.000
_cell.length_c   1.000
_cell.angle_alpha   90.00
_cell.angle_beta   90.00
_cell.angle_gamma   90.00
#
_symmetry.space_group_name_H-M   'P 1'
#
loop_
_entity.id
_entity.type
_entity.pdbx_description
1 polymer ?
#
loop_
_entity_poly.entity_id
_entity_poly.type
_entity_poly.pdbx_seq_one_letter_code
_entity_poly.pdbx_strand_id
1 'polypeptide(L)'
;MEPELQKFRQRHTAGSSNAANDDGISIGSLRSNHADPDQTKETVSGRSDNHAHAHFANGARTDGNEGGDDGGNNDLAREKTHESAYEPRNPYTYVGARGWRKYRPLRPFRGMYHDIKRRLPYYPSDFTDAFTYRAVASTIRIYFVNLLPALAYTLDMYRRTGNFYGINEGLLASALAAGVFGLFSAQPLTIVGVTGLISLFNYTIYNIITPYDVTIYPQFMAWTGIWTAIFHWLTAITNLCDYMRYVTDFSSETFGMYVGIIYLIKGVEELVAEFDESTSGGFMGIVVAMLYFGSVYTLEKFGSGLFFNPTVRGFIADYAYPIATVFWVGFCHIPGNLKDTHVQLLPITQAFRPSTDRDWVIDFWNLDVKWVFASMPFGFLITLLFYYDHNVSSLTAQAKQYPLKKPGGFHWDFFLLGCTSFVSAVIGIPLPNGLVPQAPVHTDSLCVYQTDLQIIRTEDVEGEEIRRPKVRILKVVEQRVTHVAMALLLFGTMSRPLLVVLGTMPRTIFAGVFLTVGASLSSHFAKLCKKLTNSAVGFNRRQRDNP
;
A
#
# COMPACT_ATOMS: atom_id res chain seq x y z
N MET A 1 20.73 25.88 -41.58
CA MET A 1 20.53 25.32 -40.22
C MET A 1 21.51 24.16 -39.96
N GLU A 2 22.75 24.28 -40.45
CA GLU A 2 23.84 23.29 -40.32
C GLU A 2 25.12 23.84 -39.65
N PRO A 3 25.41 25.17 -39.61
CA PRO A 3 26.64 25.64 -38.95
C PRO A 3 26.51 25.77 -37.42
N GLU A 4 25.30 25.80 -36.86
CA GLU A 4 25.05 25.87 -35.40
C GLU A 4 25.22 24.52 -34.70
N LEU A 5 25.01 23.40 -35.42
CA LEU A 5 25.20 22.04 -34.90
C LEU A 5 26.67 21.64 -34.72
N GLN A 6 27.59 22.26 -35.48
CA GLN A 6 29.04 22.02 -35.31
C GLN A 6 29.63 22.77 -34.10
N LYS A 7 29.10 23.95 -33.74
CA LYS A 7 29.53 24.68 -32.53
C LYS A 7 29.10 23.98 -31.23
N PHE A 8 27.98 23.25 -31.25
CA PHE A 8 27.50 22.50 -30.08
C PHE A 8 28.34 21.25 -29.81
N ARG A 9 28.89 20.60 -30.85
CA ARG A 9 29.71 19.39 -30.73
C ARG A 9 31.12 19.66 -30.17
N GLN A 10 31.71 20.82 -30.45
CA GLN A 10 33.04 21.19 -29.95
C GLN A 10 33.06 21.56 -28.46
N ARG A 11 31.93 21.99 -27.87
CA ARG A 11 31.86 22.33 -26.44
C ARG A 11 31.78 21.11 -25.53
N HIS A 12 31.34 19.95 -26.04
CA HIS A 12 31.20 18.74 -25.22
C HIS A 12 32.45 17.84 -25.18
N THR A 13 33.43 18.05 -26.06
CA THR A 13 34.70 17.29 -26.05
C THR A 13 35.81 17.92 -25.20
N ALA A 14 35.65 19.17 -24.73
CA ALA A 14 36.67 19.89 -23.95
C ALA A 14 36.55 19.72 -22.42
N GLY A 15 35.53 19.02 -21.91
CA GLY A 15 35.26 18.88 -20.48
C GLY A 15 35.74 17.59 -19.81
N SER A 16 36.39 16.68 -20.54
CA SER A 16 36.71 15.32 -20.05
C SER A 16 38.21 15.01 -19.98
N SER A 17 39.07 16.03 -19.93
CA SER A 17 40.52 15.85 -19.74
C SER A 17 41.02 16.84 -18.69
N ASN A 18 40.93 16.48 -17.40
CA ASN A 18 41.79 16.95 -16.31
C ASN A 18 41.24 16.44 -14.97
N ALA A 19 41.68 15.24 -14.54
CA ALA A 19 41.79 14.85 -13.13
C ALA A 19 42.27 13.38 -13.05
N ALA A 20 43.53 13.15 -13.41
CA ALA A 20 44.26 11.94 -13.05
C ALA A 20 45.74 12.33 -12.86
N ASN A 21 46.14 12.57 -11.62
CA ASN A 21 47.46 12.19 -11.07
C ASN A 21 47.57 12.55 -9.59
N ASP A 22 48.38 11.72 -8.91
CA ASP A 22 48.95 11.83 -7.56
C ASP A 22 48.07 11.40 -6.37
N ASP A 23 48.19 10.14 -5.98
CA ASP A 23 49.15 9.74 -4.92
C ASP A 23 49.28 8.21 -4.82
N GLY A 24 50.51 7.71 -4.89
CA GLY A 24 50.86 6.31 -4.66
C GLY A 24 51.32 6.05 -3.21
N ILE A 25 51.27 4.79 -2.78
CA ILE A 25 52.36 4.05 -2.12
C ILE A 25 51.93 2.60 -1.77
N SER A 26 52.77 1.65 -2.23
CA SER A 26 53.07 0.23 -1.87
C SER A 26 51.97 -0.73 -1.36
N ILE A 27 51.68 -1.84 -2.05
CA ILE A 27 52.44 -3.11 -2.27
C ILE A 27 52.55 -4.01 -1.02
N GLY A 28 51.96 -5.20 -1.14
CA GLY A 28 52.13 -6.35 -0.24
C GLY A 28 51.56 -7.63 -0.86
N SER A 29 52.37 -8.28 -1.70
CA SER A 29 52.21 -9.59 -2.36
C SER A 29 51.75 -10.74 -1.44
N LEU A 30 50.98 -11.70 -1.97
CA LEU A 30 51.39 -13.13 -2.07
C LEU A 30 50.34 -14.04 -2.75
N ARG A 31 50.76 -14.61 -3.91
CA ARG A 31 50.60 -16.00 -4.42
C ARG A 31 49.40 -16.83 -3.96
N SER A 32 48.49 -17.21 -4.87
CA SER A 32 48.49 -18.42 -5.74
C SER A 32 48.34 -19.76 -5.00
N ASN A 33 47.26 -20.50 -5.28
CA ASN A 33 47.33 -21.79 -5.97
C ASN A 33 45.96 -22.38 -6.33
N HIS A 34 45.90 -22.86 -7.56
CA HIS A 34 44.94 -23.79 -8.15
C HIS A 34 45.01 -25.18 -7.49
N ALA A 35 43.88 -25.90 -7.41
CA ALA A 35 43.74 -27.29 -7.89
C ALA A 35 42.27 -27.76 -7.82
N ASP A 36 41.88 -28.51 -8.85
CA ASP A 36 40.57 -29.08 -9.19
C ASP A 36 40.27 -30.41 -8.43
N PRO A 37 39.09 -31.06 -8.64
CA PRO A 37 38.42 -31.96 -7.70
C PRO A 37 38.63 -33.46 -7.97
N ASP A 38 38.35 -34.33 -6.98
CA ASP A 38 37.59 -35.58 -7.22
C ASP A 38 37.06 -36.25 -5.93
N GLN A 39 36.08 -37.12 -6.15
CA GLN A 39 35.18 -37.89 -5.29
C GLN A 39 35.74 -38.58 -4.03
N THR A 40 34.88 -38.66 -2.99
CA THR A 40 34.61 -39.95 -2.30
C THR A 40 33.26 -39.92 -1.57
N LYS A 41 32.50 -41.01 -1.75
CA LYS A 41 31.23 -41.32 -1.07
C LYS A 41 31.52 -41.80 0.36
N GLU A 42 30.69 -41.41 1.33
CA GLU A 42 30.29 -42.32 2.41
C GLU A 42 28.92 -41.92 3.02
N THR A 43 28.14 -42.95 3.28
CA THR A 43 26.72 -43.00 3.67
C THR A 43 26.56 -43.07 5.18
N VAL A 44 25.73 -42.24 5.83
CA VAL A 44 24.96 -42.62 7.05
C VAL A 44 23.65 -41.79 7.16
N SER A 45 22.54 -42.50 6.94
CA SER A 45 21.26 -42.49 7.70
C SER A 45 20.85 -41.27 8.57
N GLY A 46 19.81 -40.56 8.10
CA GLY A 46 18.49 -40.51 8.75
C GLY A 46 18.27 -39.61 9.99
N ARG A 47 17.47 -38.54 9.84
CA ARG A 47 16.28 -38.32 10.70
C ARG A 47 15.30 -37.32 10.10
N SER A 48 14.05 -37.76 10.07
CA SER A 48 12.83 -37.11 9.59
C SER A 48 12.48 -35.84 10.36
N ASP A 49 12.05 -34.84 9.59
CA ASP A 49 11.25 -33.70 10.04
C ASP A 49 9.99 -34.14 10.78
N ASN A 50 9.65 -33.44 11.86
CA ASN A 50 8.31 -33.45 12.44
C ASN A 50 7.86 -32.01 12.72
N HIS A 51 6.78 -31.65 12.03
CA HIS A 51 5.93 -30.51 12.33
C HIS A 51 5.30 -30.64 13.73
N ALA A 52 5.14 -29.51 14.43
CA ALA A 52 4.17 -29.39 15.51
C ALA A 52 3.37 -28.08 15.38
N HIS A 53 2.11 -28.25 15.00
CA HIS A 53 1.02 -27.31 15.22
C HIS A 53 0.62 -27.34 16.71
N ALA A 54 0.40 -26.18 17.34
CA ALA A 54 -0.20 -26.11 18.67
C ALA A 54 -1.49 -25.29 18.63
N HIS A 55 -2.58 -25.95 19.00
CA HIS A 55 -3.92 -25.43 19.17
C HIS A 55 -4.08 -24.69 20.50
N PHE A 56 -4.98 -23.71 20.50
CA PHE A 56 -5.60 -23.10 21.67
C PHE A 56 -6.42 -24.13 22.46
N ALA A 57 -6.20 -24.19 23.77
CA ALA A 57 -7.14 -24.79 24.72
C ALA A 57 -7.24 -23.88 25.96
N ASN A 58 -8.46 -23.43 26.24
CA ASN A 58 -8.88 -22.89 27.54
C ASN A 58 -9.16 -24.07 28.47
N GLY A 59 -8.75 -23.98 29.73
CA GLY A 59 -9.11 -24.94 30.77
C GLY A 59 -8.89 -24.37 32.16
N ALA A 60 -10.00 -24.16 32.86
CA ALA A 60 -10.06 -23.73 34.25
C ALA A 60 -9.58 -24.81 35.23
N ARG A 61 -9.09 -24.36 36.39
CA ARG A 61 -8.74 -25.17 37.56
C ARG A 61 -9.98 -25.76 38.24
N THR A 62 -9.88 -27.01 38.70
CA THR A 62 -10.43 -27.51 39.98
C THR A 62 -9.69 -28.79 40.41
N ASP A 63 -9.50 -28.91 41.72
CA ASP A 63 -8.73 -29.90 42.49
C ASP A 63 -9.33 -31.34 42.53
N GLY A 64 -8.52 -32.33 42.95
CA GLY A 64 -9.04 -33.57 43.55
C GLY A 64 -8.21 -34.87 43.38
N ASN A 65 -7.34 -35.12 44.34
CA ASN A 65 -6.88 -36.36 45.00
C ASN A 65 -6.95 -37.79 44.37
N GLU A 66 -5.81 -38.48 44.53
CA GLU A 66 -5.55 -39.88 45.00
C GLU A 66 -6.05 -41.15 44.25
N GLY A 67 -5.14 -42.15 44.19
CA GLY A 67 -5.46 -43.59 44.16
C GLY A 67 -4.82 -44.39 43.03
N GLY A 68 -3.96 -45.36 43.36
CA GLY A 68 -3.20 -46.17 42.40
C GLY A 68 -3.73 -47.58 42.13
N ASP A 69 -2.81 -48.35 41.52
CA ASP A 69 -2.68 -49.81 41.46
C ASP A 69 -3.10 -50.57 40.18
N ASP A 70 -2.38 -51.67 40.01
CA ASP A 70 -1.95 -52.40 38.82
C ASP A 70 -3.01 -53.18 38.00
N GLY A 71 -2.66 -53.36 36.70
CA GLY A 71 -2.62 -54.68 36.04
C GLY A 71 -3.92 -55.34 35.58
N GLY A 72 -4.02 -55.61 34.26
CA GLY A 72 -4.78 -56.78 33.78
C GLY A 72 -5.63 -56.61 32.52
N ASN A 73 -4.99 -56.80 31.37
CA ASN A 73 -5.46 -57.53 30.18
C ASN A 73 -6.84 -57.26 29.55
N ASN A 74 -6.77 -56.72 28.33
CA ASN A 74 -7.36 -57.31 27.12
C ASN A 74 -8.82 -57.76 27.16
N ASP A 75 -9.78 -56.84 27.05
CA ASP A 75 -11.11 -57.15 26.48
C ASP A 75 -11.91 -55.93 25.93
N LEU A 76 -11.26 -54.79 25.65
CA LEU A 76 -11.92 -53.59 25.09
C LEU A 76 -11.46 -53.22 23.68
N ALA A 77 -10.71 -54.09 23.00
CA ALA A 77 -10.18 -53.85 21.67
C ALA A 77 -11.16 -54.19 20.51
N ARG A 78 -12.47 -54.32 20.79
CA ARG A 78 -13.46 -54.67 19.76
C ARG A 78 -14.76 -53.87 19.81
N GLU A 79 -14.71 -52.61 20.29
CA GLU A 79 -15.88 -51.72 20.23
C GLU A 79 -15.51 -50.22 20.16
N LYS A 80 -14.48 -49.87 19.38
CA LYS A 80 -14.17 -48.46 19.05
C LYS A 80 -13.90 -48.24 17.56
N THR A 81 -14.64 -48.93 16.70
CA THR A 81 -14.54 -48.77 15.23
C THR A 81 -15.67 -47.91 14.65
N HIS A 82 -16.45 -47.20 15.47
CA HIS A 82 -17.65 -46.50 15.00
C HIS A 82 -17.84 -45.07 15.51
N GLU A 83 -16.76 -44.35 15.78
CA GLU A 83 -16.86 -42.90 16.01
C GLU A 83 -15.71 -42.15 15.32
N SER A 84 -15.63 -42.31 13.99
CA SER A 84 -15.05 -41.28 13.15
C SER A 84 -16.01 -40.10 13.12
N ALA A 85 -15.85 -39.21 14.12
CA ALA A 85 -16.50 -37.91 14.15
C ALA A 85 -16.33 -37.24 12.78
N TYR A 86 -17.45 -36.98 12.13
CA TYR A 86 -17.54 -36.18 10.92
C TYR A 86 -17.07 -34.76 11.25
N GLU A 87 -15.77 -34.50 11.17
CA GLU A 87 -15.29 -33.12 11.04
C GLU A 87 -15.89 -32.57 9.74
N PRO A 88 -16.63 -31.44 9.77
CA PRO A 88 -17.10 -30.82 8.55
C PRO A 88 -15.87 -30.47 7.72
N ARG A 89 -15.68 -31.24 6.65
CA ARG A 89 -14.57 -31.13 5.70
C ARG A 89 -14.40 -29.67 5.32
N ASN A 90 -13.36 -29.00 5.82
CA ASN A 90 -13.12 -27.60 5.52
C ASN A 90 -13.03 -27.46 3.98
N PRO A 91 -14.02 -26.84 3.29
CA PRO A 91 -14.12 -26.88 1.83
C PRO A 91 -12.94 -26.20 1.12
N TYR A 92 -12.14 -25.48 1.90
CA TYR A 92 -11.02 -24.62 1.48
C TYR A 92 -9.67 -25.33 1.52
N THR A 93 -9.57 -26.52 2.10
CA THR A 93 -8.34 -27.30 2.04
C THR A 93 -8.39 -28.24 0.84
N TYR A 94 -7.39 -28.19 -0.04
CA TYR A 94 -7.24 -29.10 -1.19
C TYR A 94 -6.94 -30.56 -0.79
N VAL A 95 -7.08 -30.88 0.50
CA VAL A 95 -6.77 -32.17 1.11
C VAL A 95 -7.79 -33.20 0.63
N GLY A 96 -7.29 -34.18 -0.12
CA GLY A 96 -8.08 -35.26 -0.71
C GLY A 96 -8.53 -35.06 -2.16
N ALA A 97 -8.02 -34.06 -2.89
CA ALA A 97 -8.26 -33.94 -4.33
C ALA A 97 -7.36 -34.90 -5.14
N ARG A 98 -7.95 -35.83 -5.90
CA ARG A 98 -7.24 -36.80 -6.78
C ARG A 98 -7.28 -36.35 -8.26
N GLY A 99 -6.22 -36.68 -9.01
CA GLY A 99 -6.11 -36.44 -10.46
C GLY A 99 -5.77 -34.99 -10.85
N TRP A 100 -6.20 -34.55 -12.03
CA TRP A 100 -5.95 -33.20 -12.58
C TRP A 100 -6.53 -32.09 -11.68
N ARG A 101 -7.53 -32.46 -10.87
CA ARG A 101 -8.17 -31.65 -9.83
C ARG A 101 -7.24 -31.25 -8.66
N LYS A 102 -5.99 -31.75 -8.62
CA LYS A 102 -4.91 -31.35 -7.70
C LYS A 102 -4.24 -30.03 -8.15
N TYR A 103 -4.18 -29.76 -9.45
CA TYR A 103 -3.59 -28.53 -9.98
C TYR A 103 -4.59 -27.38 -9.80
N ARG A 104 -4.23 -26.42 -8.95
CA ARG A 104 -5.01 -25.20 -8.65
C ARG A 104 -5.50 -24.43 -9.90
N PRO A 105 -4.71 -24.28 -10.98
CA PRO A 105 -5.17 -23.57 -12.19
C PRO A 105 -6.22 -24.32 -13.01
N LEU A 106 -6.43 -25.62 -12.79
CA LEU A 106 -7.35 -26.45 -13.58
C LEU A 106 -8.78 -26.50 -13.01
N ARG A 107 -9.14 -25.62 -12.06
CA ARG A 107 -10.52 -25.43 -11.57
C ARG A 107 -10.97 -23.98 -11.76
N PRO A 108 -11.32 -23.56 -12.99
CA PRO A 108 -11.71 -22.19 -13.24
C PRO A 108 -12.90 -21.76 -12.37
N PHE A 109 -12.92 -20.50 -11.94
CA PHE A 109 -13.98 -19.85 -11.17
C PHE A 109 -14.26 -20.38 -9.75
N ARG A 110 -13.56 -21.44 -9.31
CA ARG A 110 -13.81 -22.02 -7.98
C ARG A 110 -13.51 -21.01 -6.86
N GLY A 111 -12.37 -20.31 -6.89
CA GLY A 111 -12.02 -19.31 -5.88
C GLY A 111 -13.06 -18.19 -5.81
N MET A 112 -13.42 -17.64 -6.98
CA MET A 112 -14.39 -16.55 -7.11
C MET A 112 -15.78 -16.90 -6.57
N TYR A 113 -16.30 -18.09 -6.89
CA TYR A 113 -17.60 -18.55 -6.38
C TYR A 113 -17.63 -18.61 -4.84
N HIS A 114 -16.55 -19.10 -4.22
CA HIS A 114 -16.47 -19.22 -2.77
C HIS A 114 -16.28 -17.86 -2.08
N ASP A 115 -15.58 -16.93 -2.71
CA ASP A 115 -15.42 -15.56 -2.21
C ASP A 115 -16.78 -14.84 -2.15
N ILE A 116 -17.56 -14.90 -3.24
CA ILE A 116 -18.91 -14.31 -3.29
C ILE A 116 -19.83 -15.00 -2.29
N LYS A 117 -19.88 -16.34 -2.27
CA LYS A 117 -20.80 -17.10 -1.40
C LYS A 117 -20.58 -16.80 0.09
N ARG A 118 -19.33 -16.57 0.51
CA ARG A 118 -19.00 -16.21 1.89
C ARG A 118 -19.36 -14.78 2.26
N ARG A 119 -19.21 -13.84 1.32
CA ARG A 119 -19.41 -12.41 1.60
C ARG A 119 -20.87 -11.97 1.45
N LEU A 120 -21.61 -12.55 0.51
CA LEU A 120 -22.97 -12.14 0.17
C LEU A 120 -23.91 -12.02 1.38
N PRO A 121 -23.90 -12.91 2.40
CA PRO A 121 -24.77 -12.79 3.57
C PRO A 121 -24.49 -11.56 4.44
N TYR A 122 -23.26 -11.05 4.42
CA TYR A 122 -22.83 -9.87 5.21
C TYR A 122 -23.06 -8.55 4.48
N TYR A 123 -23.51 -8.57 3.22
CA TYR A 123 -23.75 -7.36 2.45
C TYR A 123 -24.71 -6.35 3.11
N PRO A 124 -25.89 -6.75 3.63
CA PRO A 124 -26.78 -5.79 4.29
C PRO A 124 -26.22 -5.29 5.63
N SER A 125 -25.46 -6.12 6.36
CA SER A 125 -24.88 -5.69 7.63
C SER A 125 -23.78 -4.65 7.47
N ASP A 126 -23.08 -4.63 6.32
CA ASP A 126 -22.07 -3.61 5.99
C ASP A 126 -22.66 -2.18 5.93
N PHE A 127 -23.98 -2.02 5.68
CA PHE A 127 -24.66 -0.71 5.69
C PHE A 127 -25.24 -0.37 7.06
N THR A 128 -25.77 -1.35 7.80
CA THR A 128 -26.30 -1.11 9.15
C THR A 128 -25.19 -0.83 10.17
N ASP A 129 -24.03 -1.49 10.02
CA ASP A 129 -22.87 -1.30 10.90
C ASP A 129 -22.22 0.09 10.74
N ALA A 130 -22.53 0.82 9.65
CA ALA A 130 -21.93 2.09 9.31
C ALA A 130 -22.43 3.29 10.13
N PHE A 131 -23.58 3.19 10.81
CA PHE A 131 -24.20 4.30 11.55
C PHE A 131 -23.51 4.58 12.89
N THR A 132 -22.24 5.00 12.84
CA THR A 132 -21.45 5.39 14.01
C THR A 132 -20.67 6.67 13.74
N TYR A 133 -20.37 7.45 14.78
CA TYR A 133 -19.56 8.67 14.63
C TYR A 133 -18.18 8.40 14.00
N ARG A 134 -17.64 7.19 14.25
CA ARG A 134 -16.36 6.75 13.71
C ARG A 134 -16.39 6.62 12.19
N ALA A 135 -17.51 6.23 11.60
CA ALA A 135 -17.63 6.15 10.15
C ALA A 135 -17.52 7.55 9.51
N VAL A 136 -18.11 8.58 10.12
CA VAL A 136 -18.01 9.96 9.63
C VAL A 136 -16.58 10.49 9.75
N ALA A 137 -15.96 10.33 10.92
CA ALA A 137 -14.57 10.76 11.14
C ALA A 137 -13.59 10.01 10.21
N SER A 138 -13.76 8.69 10.07
CA SER A 138 -12.99 7.86 9.14
C SER A 138 -13.17 8.29 7.69
N THR A 139 -14.40 8.63 7.27
CA THR A 139 -14.68 9.10 5.90
C THR A 139 -13.90 10.38 5.58
N ILE A 140 -13.91 11.36 6.50
CA ILE A 140 -13.21 12.63 6.28
C ILE A 140 -11.69 12.39 6.29
N ARG A 141 -11.18 11.65 7.27
CA ARG A 141 -9.75 11.32 7.37
C ARG A 141 -9.26 10.64 6.10
N ILE A 142 -9.98 9.61 5.64
CA ILE A 142 -9.55 8.81 4.51
C ILE A 142 -9.66 9.53 3.18
N TYR A 143 -10.66 10.41 3.04
CA TYR A 143 -10.78 11.28 1.89
C TYR A 143 -9.52 12.14 1.70
N PHE A 144 -9.00 12.79 2.76
CA PHE A 144 -7.76 13.57 2.65
C PHE A 144 -6.51 12.69 2.50
N VAL A 145 -6.43 11.56 3.22
CA VAL A 145 -5.31 10.61 3.11
C VAL A 145 -5.20 10.01 1.71
N ASN A 146 -6.32 9.86 0.99
CA ASN A 146 -6.33 9.39 -0.40
C ASN A 146 -6.15 10.53 -1.41
N LEU A 147 -6.89 11.63 -1.25
CA LEU A 147 -6.86 12.78 -2.17
C LEU A 147 -5.47 13.38 -2.30
N LEU A 148 -4.79 13.66 -1.18
CA LEU A 148 -3.55 14.44 -1.22
C LEU A 148 -2.41 13.69 -1.95
N PRO A 149 -2.10 12.42 -1.64
CA PRO A 149 -1.11 11.67 -2.41
C PRO A 149 -1.53 11.43 -3.86
N ALA A 150 -2.83 11.20 -4.13
CA ALA A 150 -3.31 11.00 -5.49
C ALA A 150 -3.08 12.25 -6.37
N LEU A 151 -3.36 13.44 -5.84
CA LEU A 151 -3.07 14.71 -6.52
C LEU A 151 -1.59 14.93 -6.72
N ALA A 152 -0.78 14.64 -5.71
CA ALA A 152 0.66 14.76 -5.77
C ALA A 152 1.26 13.88 -6.89
N TYR A 153 0.83 12.62 -6.99
CA TYR A 153 1.27 11.72 -8.05
C TYR A 153 0.75 12.13 -9.43
N THR A 154 -0.48 12.62 -9.49
CA THR A 154 -1.05 13.10 -10.75
C THR A 154 -0.31 14.35 -11.24
N LEU A 155 0.15 15.22 -10.34
CA LEU A 155 0.95 16.40 -10.68
C LEU A 155 2.34 16.01 -11.22
N ASP A 156 3.05 15.08 -10.56
CA ASP A 156 4.33 14.54 -11.07
C ASP A 156 4.15 13.90 -12.45
N MET A 157 3.08 13.10 -12.60
CA MET A 157 2.75 12.45 -13.86
C MET A 157 2.37 13.46 -14.95
N TYR A 158 1.61 14.51 -14.64
CA TYR A 158 1.22 15.58 -15.56
C TYR A 158 2.46 16.23 -16.19
N ARG A 159 3.44 16.62 -15.35
CA ARG A 159 4.70 17.23 -15.81
C ARG A 159 5.54 16.28 -16.67
N ARG A 160 5.59 14.99 -16.33
CA ARG A 160 6.45 14.00 -17.02
C ARG A 160 5.82 13.36 -18.26
N THR A 161 4.51 13.48 -18.45
CA THR A 161 3.78 12.88 -19.59
C THR A 161 3.32 13.93 -20.61
N GLY A 162 4.00 15.08 -20.66
CA GLY A 162 3.65 16.15 -21.61
C GLY A 162 2.22 16.67 -21.42
N ASN A 163 1.76 16.77 -20.17
CA ASN A 163 0.42 17.23 -19.78
C ASN A 163 -0.75 16.29 -20.17
N PHE A 164 -0.48 15.00 -20.43
CA PHE A 164 -1.52 14.04 -20.81
C PHE A 164 -2.48 13.67 -19.67
N TYR A 165 -1.95 13.38 -18.48
CA TYR A 165 -2.77 13.06 -17.30
C TYR A 165 -2.81 14.23 -16.33
N GLY A 166 -3.91 14.95 -16.25
CA GLY A 166 -4.09 16.02 -15.27
C GLY A 166 -4.94 15.61 -14.08
N ILE A 167 -5.26 16.61 -13.25
CA ILE A 167 -5.94 16.42 -11.96
C ILE A 167 -7.29 15.75 -12.14
N ASN A 168 -8.05 16.12 -13.18
CA ASN A 168 -9.37 15.55 -13.43
C ASN A 168 -9.29 14.04 -13.72
N GLU A 169 -8.30 13.59 -14.48
CA GLU A 169 -8.08 12.18 -14.77
C GLU A 169 -7.73 11.39 -13.50
N GLY A 170 -6.84 11.94 -12.65
CA GLY A 170 -6.46 11.31 -11.39
C GLY A 170 -7.60 11.24 -10.37
N LEU A 171 -8.41 12.29 -10.28
CA LEU A 171 -9.62 12.34 -9.45
C LEU A 171 -10.69 11.35 -9.95
N LEU A 172 -10.94 11.32 -11.26
CA LEU A 172 -11.91 10.40 -11.85
C LEU A 172 -11.48 8.93 -11.68
N ALA A 173 -10.19 8.62 -11.87
CA ALA A 173 -9.64 7.29 -11.62
C ALA A 173 -9.87 6.84 -10.17
N SER A 174 -9.57 7.72 -9.22
CA SER A 174 -9.74 7.43 -7.80
C SER A 174 -11.21 7.32 -7.40
N ALA A 175 -12.09 8.16 -7.96
CA ALA A 175 -13.53 8.11 -7.71
C ALA A 175 -14.18 6.84 -8.30
N LEU A 176 -13.84 6.48 -9.54
CA LEU A 176 -14.30 5.26 -10.20
C LEU A 176 -13.89 4.03 -9.40
N ALA A 177 -12.62 3.95 -9.02
CA ALA A 177 -12.09 2.84 -8.24
C ALA A 177 -12.79 2.72 -6.88
N ALA A 178 -12.90 3.83 -6.14
CA ALA A 178 -13.55 3.87 -4.84
C ALA A 178 -15.02 3.47 -4.92
N GLY A 179 -15.75 3.89 -5.96
CA GLY A 179 -17.16 3.57 -6.16
C GLY A 179 -17.37 2.09 -6.48
N VAL A 180 -16.62 1.56 -7.47
CA VAL A 180 -16.74 0.15 -7.89
C VAL A 180 -16.28 -0.79 -6.78
N PHE A 181 -15.13 -0.53 -6.15
CA PHE A 181 -14.65 -1.36 -5.04
C PHE A 181 -15.53 -1.19 -3.79
N GLY A 182 -16.03 0.00 -3.48
CA GLY A 182 -16.91 0.20 -2.34
C GLY A 182 -18.20 -0.63 -2.43
N LEU A 183 -18.81 -0.67 -3.62
CA LEU A 183 -20.09 -1.36 -3.83
C LEU A 183 -19.96 -2.86 -4.08
N PHE A 184 -18.94 -3.29 -4.82
CA PHE A 184 -18.88 -4.66 -5.34
C PHE A 184 -17.75 -5.52 -4.76
N SER A 185 -16.75 -4.94 -4.07
CA SER A 185 -15.64 -5.73 -3.54
C SER A 185 -16.07 -6.70 -2.44
N ALA A 186 -15.39 -7.83 -2.36
CA ALA A 186 -15.46 -8.74 -1.23
C ALA A 186 -14.70 -8.18 -0.01
N GLN A 187 -13.68 -7.34 -0.19
CA GLN A 187 -12.98 -6.64 0.88
C GLN A 187 -13.08 -5.10 0.73
N PRO A 188 -14.10 -4.46 1.33
CA PRO A 188 -14.30 -3.02 1.25
C PRO A 188 -13.43 -2.22 2.21
N LEU A 189 -12.42 -2.83 2.86
CA LEU A 189 -11.42 -2.11 3.67
C LEU A 189 -10.19 -1.72 2.84
N THR A 190 -10.00 -2.37 1.69
CA THR A 190 -8.86 -2.11 0.81
C THR A 190 -9.16 -0.89 -0.04
N ILE A 191 -8.31 0.14 0.07
CA ILE A 191 -8.46 1.37 -0.71
C ILE A 191 -7.73 1.23 -2.03
N VAL A 192 -8.39 1.68 -3.08
CA VAL A 192 -7.88 1.68 -4.44
C VAL A 192 -7.83 3.14 -4.93
N GLY A 193 -6.76 3.49 -5.63
CA GLY A 193 -6.57 4.83 -6.20
C GLY A 193 -5.30 4.91 -7.03
N VAL A 194 -4.85 6.13 -7.33
CA VAL A 194 -3.62 6.35 -8.13
C VAL A 194 -2.38 6.24 -7.25
N THR A 195 -1.38 5.47 -7.69
CA THR A 195 -0.10 5.29 -6.97
C THR A 195 1.10 5.89 -7.69
N GLY A 196 2.19 6.06 -6.95
CA GLY A 196 3.48 6.45 -7.52
C GLY A 196 4.06 5.40 -8.48
N LEU A 197 3.83 4.10 -8.22
CA LEU A 197 4.34 3.04 -9.09
C LEU A 197 3.65 3.04 -10.45
N ILE A 198 2.32 3.25 -10.51
CA ILE A 198 1.65 3.41 -11.81
C ILE A 198 2.07 4.70 -12.52
N SER A 199 2.31 5.78 -11.77
CA SER A 199 2.84 7.03 -12.33
C SER A 199 4.22 6.82 -12.96
N LEU A 200 5.11 6.09 -12.28
CA LEU A 200 6.42 5.66 -12.79
C LEU A 200 6.30 4.86 -14.08
N PHE A 201 5.39 3.89 -14.14
CA PHE A 201 5.13 3.15 -15.37
C PHE A 201 4.64 4.06 -16.50
N ASN A 202 3.70 4.96 -16.23
CA ASN A 202 3.11 5.84 -17.24
C ASN A 202 4.14 6.77 -17.88
N TYR A 203 5.00 7.43 -17.12
CA TYR A 203 6.04 8.30 -17.70
C TYR A 203 7.23 7.52 -18.26
N THR A 204 7.50 6.29 -17.77
CA THR A 204 8.50 5.42 -18.40
C THR A 204 8.03 4.98 -19.78
N ILE A 205 6.77 4.58 -19.93
CA ILE A 205 6.16 4.26 -21.22
C ILE A 205 6.16 5.50 -22.13
N TYR A 206 5.82 6.67 -21.59
CA TYR A 206 5.89 7.94 -22.33
C TYR A 206 7.29 8.20 -22.90
N ASN A 207 8.33 8.04 -22.08
CA ASN A 207 9.73 8.22 -22.51
C ASN A 207 10.19 7.16 -23.53
N ILE A 208 9.65 5.95 -23.48
CA ILE A 208 9.94 4.90 -24.46
C ILE A 208 9.27 5.19 -25.81
N ILE A 209 8.07 5.79 -25.79
CA ILE A 209 7.27 6.06 -27.00
C ILE A 209 7.65 7.37 -27.67
N THR A 210 8.08 8.38 -26.89
CA THR A 210 8.46 9.71 -27.40
C THR A 210 9.45 9.68 -28.58
N PRO A 211 10.50 8.81 -28.60
CA PRO A 211 11.40 8.70 -29.74
C PRO A 211 10.77 8.12 -31.02
N TYR A 212 9.63 7.44 -30.92
CA TYR A 212 8.92 6.88 -32.07
C TYR A 212 7.86 7.84 -32.58
N ASP A 213 6.82 8.09 -31.77
CA ASP A 213 5.75 9.04 -32.06
C ASP A 213 4.92 9.29 -30.78
N VAL A 214 4.82 10.56 -30.38
CA VAL A 214 4.05 10.98 -29.20
C VAL A 214 2.55 10.76 -29.38
N THR A 215 2.03 10.81 -30.61
CA THR A 215 0.58 10.68 -30.87
C THR A 215 0.06 9.26 -30.60
N ILE A 216 0.95 8.26 -30.60
CA ILE A 216 0.64 6.86 -30.33
C ILE A 216 0.44 6.59 -28.84
N TYR A 217 0.99 7.44 -27.96
CA TYR A 217 0.99 7.23 -26.51
C TYR A 217 -0.39 6.91 -25.92
N PRO A 218 -1.48 7.66 -26.22
CA PRO A 218 -2.80 7.41 -25.64
C PRO A 218 -3.35 6.04 -26.04
N GLN A 219 -3.22 5.68 -27.33
CA GLN A 219 -3.68 4.40 -27.87
C GLN A 219 -2.87 3.23 -27.31
N PHE A 220 -1.55 3.41 -27.20
CA PHE A 220 -0.67 2.42 -26.60
C PHE A 220 -1.00 2.17 -25.13
N MET A 221 -1.29 3.23 -24.37
CA MET A 221 -1.72 3.12 -22.98
C MET A 221 -3.06 2.42 -22.85
N ALA A 222 -4.03 2.70 -23.73
CA ALA A 222 -5.32 2.01 -23.75
C ALA A 222 -5.15 0.50 -23.98
N TRP A 223 -4.36 0.09 -24.99
CA TRP A 223 -4.08 -1.32 -25.23
C TRP A 223 -3.28 -1.99 -24.11
N THR A 224 -2.33 -1.27 -23.52
CA THR A 224 -1.60 -1.73 -22.33
C THR A 224 -2.58 -2.07 -21.21
N GLY A 225 -3.53 -1.17 -20.91
CA GLY A 225 -4.56 -1.38 -19.89
C GLY A 225 -5.58 -2.48 -20.23
N ILE A 226 -5.91 -2.67 -21.52
CA ILE A 226 -6.75 -3.79 -21.97
C ILE A 226 -6.03 -5.13 -21.75
N TRP A 227 -4.74 -5.24 -22.12
CA TRP A 227 -3.94 -6.43 -21.83
C TRP A 227 -3.83 -6.68 -20.33
N THR A 228 -3.63 -5.62 -19.54
CA THR A 228 -3.67 -5.70 -18.07
C THR A 228 -4.98 -6.30 -17.58
N ALA A 229 -6.13 -5.83 -18.06
CA ALA A 229 -7.44 -6.37 -17.67
C ALA A 229 -7.58 -7.87 -18.02
N ILE A 230 -7.15 -8.27 -19.22
CA ILE A 230 -7.17 -9.67 -19.66
C ILE A 230 -6.32 -10.55 -18.73
N PHE A 231 -5.10 -10.12 -18.39
CA PHE A 231 -4.24 -10.87 -17.48
C PHE A 231 -4.78 -10.90 -16.04
N HIS A 232 -5.49 -9.86 -15.59
CA HIS A 232 -6.17 -9.86 -14.30
C HIS A 232 -7.28 -10.93 -14.26
N TRP A 233 -8.14 -10.95 -15.27
CA TRP A 233 -9.19 -11.96 -15.39
C TRP A 233 -8.60 -13.36 -15.49
N LEU A 234 -7.53 -13.56 -16.26
CA LEU A 234 -6.85 -14.85 -16.37
C LEU A 234 -6.35 -15.33 -15.00
N THR A 235 -5.66 -14.47 -14.26
CA THR A 235 -5.13 -14.74 -12.91
C THR A 235 -6.25 -15.07 -11.91
N ALA A 236 -7.36 -14.32 -11.95
CA ALA A 236 -8.52 -14.55 -11.08
C ALA A 236 -9.21 -15.89 -11.39
N ILE A 237 -9.39 -16.22 -12.67
CA ILE A 237 -10.05 -17.46 -13.12
C ILE A 237 -9.19 -18.69 -12.78
N THR A 238 -7.86 -18.59 -12.97
CA THR A 238 -6.90 -19.68 -12.74
C THR A 238 -6.50 -19.85 -11.27
N ASN A 239 -7.18 -19.19 -10.33
CA ASN A 239 -6.91 -19.25 -8.89
C ASN A 239 -5.43 -18.96 -8.54
N LEU A 240 -4.74 -18.11 -9.32
CA LEU A 240 -3.37 -17.72 -9.00
C LEU A 240 -3.31 -16.89 -7.71
N CYS A 241 -4.41 -16.26 -7.29
CA CYS A 241 -4.50 -15.52 -6.03
C CYS A 241 -4.24 -16.40 -4.78
N ASP A 242 -4.40 -17.73 -4.86
CA ASP A 242 -4.05 -18.65 -3.76
C ASP A 242 -2.55 -18.63 -3.40
N TYR A 243 -1.67 -18.17 -4.32
CA TYR A 243 -0.24 -18.03 -4.04
C TYR A 243 0.07 -16.89 -3.05
N MET A 244 -0.89 -16.03 -2.74
CA MET A 244 -0.76 -15.02 -1.68
C MET A 244 -0.43 -15.64 -0.31
N ARG A 245 -0.80 -16.90 -0.05
CA ARG A 245 -0.44 -17.59 1.20
C ARG A 245 1.08 -17.66 1.45
N TYR A 246 1.90 -17.51 0.41
CA TYR A 246 3.36 -17.47 0.53
C TYR A 246 3.92 -16.08 0.89
N VAL A 247 3.10 -15.03 0.83
CA VAL A 247 3.50 -13.70 1.27
C VAL A 247 3.54 -13.68 2.80
N THR A 248 4.71 -13.42 3.35
CA THR A 248 4.95 -13.38 4.80
C THR A 248 4.89 -11.95 5.33
N ASP A 249 4.73 -11.81 6.65
CA ASP A 249 4.79 -10.51 7.34
C ASP A 249 6.09 -9.76 6.97
N PHE A 250 7.23 -10.47 6.95
CA PHE A 250 8.54 -9.92 6.55
C PHE A 250 8.54 -9.33 5.12
N SER A 251 7.95 -10.05 4.17
CA SER A 251 7.85 -9.57 2.78
C SER A 251 6.98 -8.31 2.69
N SER A 252 5.84 -8.30 3.40
CA SER A 252 4.93 -7.15 3.41
C SER A 252 5.53 -5.91 4.08
N GLU A 253 6.26 -6.08 5.19
CA GLU A 253 6.92 -4.98 5.90
C GLU A 253 8.09 -4.41 5.10
N THR A 254 8.87 -5.27 4.43
CA THR A 254 9.97 -4.85 3.54
C THR A 254 9.43 -4.06 2.34
N PHE A 255 8.31 -4.48 1.77
CA PHE A 255 7.67 -3.73 0.69
C PHE A 255 7.11 -2.39 1.17
N GLY A 256 6.48 -2.36 2.35
CA GLY A 256 6.07 -1.11 2.97
C GLY A 256 7.24 -0.14 3.12
N MET A 257 8.41 -0.61 3.56
CA MET A 257 9.62 0.22 3.60
C MET A 257 10.03 0.73 2.21
N TYR A 258 10.04 -0.13 1.19
CA TYR A 258 10.37 0.26 -0.19
C TYR A 258 9.44 1.39 -0.69
N VAL A 259 8.13 1.22 -0.50
CA VAL A 259 7.15 2.26 -0.84
C VAL A 259 7.43 3.53 -0.02
N GLY A 260 7.72 3.42 1.28
CA GLY A 260 8.02 4.55 2.15
C GLY A 260 9.23 5.37 1.70
N ILE A 261 10.29 4.70 1.25
CA ILE A 261 11.49 5.34 0.69
C ILE A 261 11.14 6.07 -0.62
N ILE A 262 10.36 5.45 -1.50
CA ILE A 262 9.90 6.11 -2.75
C ILE A 262 9.11 7.38 -2.43
N TYR A 263 8.23 7.34 -1.43
CA TYR A 263 7.48 8.53 -1.00
C TYR A 263 8.42 9.64 -0.51
N LEU A 264 9.46 9.31 0.27
CA LEU A 264 10.44 10.30 0.72
C LEU A 264 11.22 10.90 -0.45
N ILE A 265 11.69 10.07 -1.38
CA ILE A 265 12.41 10.52 -2.58
C ILE A 265 11.51 11.43 -3.42
N LYS A 266 10.25 11.03 -3.65
CA LYS A 266 9.28 11.84 -4.41
C LYS A 266 8.94 13.16 -3.73
N GLY A 267 8.87 13.18 -2.40
CA GLY A 267 8.73 14.42 -1.64
C GLY A 267 9.89 15.39 -1.88
N VAL A 268 11.13 14.88 -1.92
CA VAL A 268 12.31 15.69 -2.21
C VAL A 268 12.37 16.12 -3.68
N GLU A 269 12.08 15.23 -4.64
CA GLU A 269 12.00 15.56 -6.07
C GLU A 269 11.01 16.71 -6.32
N GLU A 270 9.84 16.67 -5.68
CA GLU A 270 8.82 17.71 -5.81
C GLU A 270 9.27 19.05 -5.20
N LEU A 271 10.02 19.03 -4.09
CA LEU A 271 10.63 20.25 -3.53
C LEU A 271 11.68 20.85 -4.47
N VAL A 272 12.52 20.00 -5.07
CA VAL A 272 13.55 20.44 -6.01
C VAL A 272 12.92 21.04 -7.26
N ALA A 273 11.84 20.43 -7.79
CA ALA A 273 11.13 20.93 -8.97
C ALA A 273 10.55 22.34 -8.77
N GLU A 274 10.25 22.75 -7.54
CA GLU A 274 9.78 24.13 -7.26
C GLU A 274 10.89 25.17 -7.42
N PHE A 275 12.17 24.79 -7.27
CA PHE A 275 13.31 25.69 -7.46
C PHE A 275 13.59 26.02 -8.92
N ASP A 276 13.17 25.17 -9.86
CA ASP A 276 13.39 25.37 -11.30
C ASP A 276 12.69 26.64 -11.82
N GLU A 277 11.66 27.09 -11.11
CA GLU A 277 10.78 28.18 -11.54
C GLU A 277 11.06 29.48 -10.78
N SER A 278 11.16 29.42 -9.45
CA SER A 278 11.58 30.57 -8.66
C SER A 278 12.36 30.17 -7.41
N THR A 279 13.49 30.83 -7.18
CA THR A 279 14.32 30.58 -6.00
C THR A 279 13.61 30.99 -4.70
N SER A 280 12.86 32.10 -4.72
CA SER A 280 12.07 32.56 -3.56
C SER A 280 10.89 31.63 -3.26
N GLY A 281 10.19 31.18 -4.31
CA GLY A 281 9.08 30.23 -4.18
C GLY A 281 9.55 28.88 -3.66
N GLY A 282 10.69 28.39 -4.15
CA GLY A 282 11.33 27.16 -3.67
C GLY A 282 11.66 27.20 -2.18
N PHE A 283 12.31 28.28 -1.69
CA PHE A 283 12.60 28.41 -0.25
C PHE A 283 11.34 28.44 0.61
N MET A 284 10.32 29.19 0.18
CA MET A 284 9.05 29.21 0.90
C MET A 284 8.35 27.85 0.84
N GLY A 285 8.45 27.16 -0.29
CA GLY A 285 7.92 25.81 -0.48
C GLY A 285 8.52 24.80 0.48
N ILE A 286 9.85 24.82 0.67
CA ILE A 286 10.51 23.99 1.69
C ILE A 286 9.96 24.30 3.08
N VAL A 287 9.86 25.59 3.46
CA VAL A 287 9.38 25.99 4.79
C VAL A 287 7.95 25.48 5.02
N VAL A 288 7.05 25.72 4.06
CA VAL A 288 5.65 25.28 4.15
C VAL A 288 5.56 23.75 4.21
N ALA A 289 6.31 23.02 3.37
CA ALA A 289 6.30 21.57 3.35
C ALA A 289 6.82 20.95 4.66
N MET A 290 7.92 21.48 5.20
CA MET A 290 8.51 21.00 6.46
C MET A 290 7.62 21.32 7.66
N LEU A 291 6.98 22.49 7.68
CA LEU A 291 6.04 22.86 8.75
C LEU A 291 4.73 22.10 8.64
N TYR A 292 4.23 21.80 7.43
CA TYR A 292 3.11 20.89 7.22
C TYR A 292 3.44 19.50 7.78
N PHE A 293 4.61 18.95 7.44
CA PHE A 293 5.09 17.69 7.97
C PHE A 293 5.15 17.69 9.50
N GLY A 294 5.78 18.71 10.09
CA GLY A 294 5.87 18.86 11.54
C GLY A 294 4.49 19.00 12.21
N SER A 295 3.54 19.69 11.56
CA SER A 295 2.19 19.88 12.08
C SER A 295 1.42 18.56 12.14
N VAL A 296 1.39 17.79 11.04
CA VAL A 296 0.71 16.48 11.00
C VAL A 296 1.34 15.52 12.01
N TYR A 297 2.67 15.40 12.02
CA TYR A 297 3.38 14.53 12.96
C TYR A 297 3.07 14.89 14.42
N THR A 298 3.01 16.18 14.73
CA THR A 298 2.72 16.68 16.06
C THR A 298 1.27 16.40 16.46
N LEU A 299 0.30 16.65 15.58
CA LEU A 299 -1.12 16.36 15.83
C LEU A 299 -1.39 14.86 16.04
N GLU A 300 -0.77 14.00 15.24
CA GLU A 300 -0.85 12.54 15.42
C GLU A 300 -0.21 12.10 16.75
N LYS A 301 0.93 12.68 17.12
CA LYS A 301 1.61 12.37 18.38
C LYS A 301 0.82 12.87 19.59
N PHE A 302 0.18 14.04 19.50
CA PHE A 302 -0.78 14.52 20.50
C PHE A 302 -1.92 13.51 20.68
N GLY A 303 -2.40 12.91 19.58
CA GLY A 303 -3.32 11.77 19.57
C GLY A 303 -2.89 10.58 20.43
N SER A 304 -1.59 10.32 20.53
CA SER A 304 -1.02 9.24 21.35
C SER A 304 -0.63 9.67 22.77
N GLY A 305 -0.57 10.97 23.05
CA GLY A 305 -0.14 11.52 24.33
C GLY A 305 -1.15 11.31 25.47
N LEU A 306 -0.74 11.70 26.68
CA LEU A 306 -1.57 11.74 27.90
C LEU A 306 -2.22 13.12 28.13
N PHE A 307 -1.87 14.10 27.30
CA PHE A 307 -2.44 15.45 27.38
C PHE A 307 -3.86 15.43 26.79
N PHE A 308 -4.83 16.01 27.50
CA PHE A 308 -6.27 16.09 27.19
C PHE A 308 -7.12 14.82 27.39
N ASN A 309 -8.44 15.03 27.43
CA ASN A 309 -9.46 13.97 27.48
C ASN A 309 -9.34 13.03 26.27
N PRO A 310 -9.56 11.71 26.44
CA PRO A 310 -9.46 10.72 25.36
C PRO A 310 -10.27 11.04 24.10
N THR A 311 -11.46 11.64 24.27
CA THR A 311 -12.34 12.03 23.16
C THR A 311 -11.76 13.15 22.30
N VAL A 312 -11.25 14.21 22.94
CA VAL A 312 -10.65 15.37 22.25
C VAL A 312 -9.37 14.94 21.53
N ARG A 313 -8.57 14.12 22.20
CA ARG A 313 -7.33 13.56 21.65
C ARG A 313 -7.59 12.69 20.41
N GLY A 314 -8.60 11.83 20.46
CA GLY A 314 -9.02 11.01 19.31
C GLY A 314 -9.48 11.87 18.14
N PHE A 315 -10.29 12.91 18.41
CA PHE A 315 -10.73 13.85 17.39
C PHE A 315 -9.54 14.57 16.73
N ILE A 316 -8.61 15.13 17.50
CA ILE A 316 -7.43 15.82 16.94
C ILE A 316 -6.60 14.88 16.06
N ALA A 317 -6.40 13.62 16.49
CA ALA A 317 -5.66 12.62 15.73
C ALA A 317 -6.35 12.26 14.41
N ASP A 318 -7.68 12.09 14.43
CA ASP A 318 -8.45 11.71 13.25
C ASP A 318 -8.53 12.84 12.21
N TYR A 319 -8.54 14.10 12.65
CA TYR A 319 -8.59 15.28 11.78
C TYR A 319 -7.23 15.93 11.50
N ALA A 320 -6.11 15.26 11.81
CA ALA A 320 -4.76 15.81 11.66
C ALA A 320 -4.45 16.29 10.22
N TYR A 321 -4.76 15.46 9.22
CA TYR A 321 -4.59 15.82 7.79
C TYR A 321 -5.50 17.00 7.38
N PRO A 322 -6.83 16.95 7.56
CA PRO A 322 -7.71 18.08 7.23
C PRO A 322 -7.30 19.40 7.89
N ILE A 323 -7.00 19.38 9.20
CA ILE A 323 -6.64 20.59 9.96
C ILE A 323 -5.33 21.18 9.42
N ALA A 324 -4.31 20.36 9.22
CA ALA A 324 -3.04 20.81 8.67
C ALA A 324 -3.19 21.36 7.25
N THR A 325 -3.97 20.70 6.39
CA THR A 325 -4.20 21.16 5.02
C THR A 325 -4.90 22.51 5.00
N VAL A 326 -6.02 22.66 5.72
CA VAL A 326 -6.76 23.93 5.74
C VAL A 326 -5.92 25.06 6.32
N PHE A 327 -5.17 24.80 7.40
CA PHE A 327 -4.30 25.79 8.03
C PHE A 327 -3.19 26.27 7.09
N TRP A 328 -2.45 25.36 6.46
CA TRP A 328 -1.32 25.72 5.59
C TRP A 328 -1.76 26.29 4.23
N VAL A 329 -2.88 25.82 3.66
CA VAL A 329 -3.48 26.45 2.47
C VAL A 329 -3.94 27.87 2.80
N GLY A 330 -4.61 28.07 3.94
CA GLY A 330 -5.03 29.39 4.40
C GLY A 330 -3.85 30.33 4.64
N PHE A 331 -2.78 29.83 5.28
CA PHE A 331 -1.55 30.58 5.54
C PHE A 331 -0.89 31.09 4.26
N CYS A 332 -0.83 30.26 3.21
CA CYS A 332 -0.30 30.66 1.91
C CYS A 332 -1.16 31.71 1.18
N HIS A 333 -2.41 31.94 1.60
CA HIS A 333 -3.29 32.95 1.01
C HIS A 333 -3.32 34.27 1.79
N ILE A 334 -2.64 34.36 2.94
CA ILE A 334 -2.61 35.59 3.73
C ILE A 334 -1.95 36.72 2.90
N PRO A 335 -2.64 37.85 2.68
CA PRO A 335 -2.11 38.94 1.87
C PRO A 335 -0.89 39.59 2.54
N GLY A 336 0.17 39.83 1.76
CA GLY A 336 1.45 40.39 2.19
C GLY A 336 2.61 39.80 1.38
N ASN A 337 3.84 39.92 1.91
CA ASN A 337 5.07 39.39 1.28
C ASN A 337 5.00 37.91 0.87
N LEU A 338 4.04 37.14 1.41
CA LEU A 338 3.80 35.72 1.07
C LEU A 338 3.10 35.53 -0.27
N LYS A 339 2.17 36.43 -0.65
CA LYS A 339 1.44 36.34 -1.93
C LYS A 339 2.32 36.77 -3.11
N ASP A 340 3.29 37.63 -2.85
CA ASP A 340 4.24 38.13 -3.85
C ASP A 340 5.31 37.08 -4.22
N THR A 341 5.40 35.97 -3.49
CA THR A 341 6.40 34.90 -3.70
C THR A 341 6.08 33.93 -4.85
N HIS A 342 5.09 34.22 -5.72
CA HIS A 342 4.78 33.41 -6.92
C HIS A 342 4.69 31.89 -6.68
N VAL A 343 4.07 31.47 -5.58
CA VAL A 343 3.88 30.03 -5.28
C VAL A 343 3.04 29.38 -6.35
N GLN A 344 3.47 28.23 -6.83
CA GLN A 344 2.70 27.51 -7.82
C GLN A 344 1.42 26.92 -7.21
N LEU A 345 0.31 27.19 -7.88
CA LEU A 345 -0.99 26.62 -7.58
C LEU A 345 -1.27 25.41 -8.48
N LEU A 346 -2.23 24.57 -8.11
CA LEU A 346 -2.64 23.44 -8.94
C LEU A 346 -3.22 23.91 -10.29
N PRO A 347 -2.78 23.32 -11.41
CA PRO A 347 -3.35 23.63 -12.72
C PRO A 347 -4.73 23.00 -12.82
N ILE A 348 -5.78 23.79 -12.61
CA ILE A 348 -7.16 23.33 -12.78
C ILE A 348 -7.63 23.51 -14.23
N THR A 349 -8.38 22.54 -14.72
CA THR A 349 -9.03 22.58 -16.04
C THR A 349 -10.54 22.73 -15.87
N GLN A 350 -11.31 22.68 -16.97
CA GLN A 350 -12.76 22.77 -16.87
C GLN A 350 -13.35 21.50 -16.21
N ALA A 351 -14.40 21.68 -15.41
CA ALA A 351 -15.08 20.57 -14.72
C ALA A 351 -15.51 19.46 -15.70
N PHE A 352 -15.25 18.21 -15.33
CA PHE A 352 -15.62 17.01 -16.07
C PHE A 352 -15.08 16.91 -17.51
N ARG A 353 -14.04 17.69 -17.84
CA ARG A 353 -13.33 17.58 -19.12
C ARG A 353 -11.92 17.03 -18.92
N PRO A 354 -11.40 16.26 -19.89
CA PRO A 354 -9.99 15.89 -19.90
C PRO A 354 -9.09 17.13 -19.93
N SER A 355 -7.85 16.95 -19.51
CA SER A 355 -6.85 18.01 -19.42
C SER A 355 -6.27 18.39 -20.78
N THR A 356 -6.31 17.46 -21.73
CA THR A 356 -6.08 17.71 -23.17
C THR A 356 -7.43 17.92 -23.87
N ASP A 357 -7.46 18.66 -24.97
CA ASP A 357 -8.65 18.81 -25.83
C ASP A 357 -8.95 17.50 -26.58
N ARG A 358 -9.50 16.51 -25.86
CA ARG A 358 -9.87 15.19 -26.36
C ARG A 358 -11.18 14.72 -25.75
N ASP A 359 -11.84 13.79 -26.44
CA ASP A 359 -12.94 13.04 -25.86
C ASP A 359 -12.43 12.07 -24.79
N TRP A 360 -13.31 11.73 -23.84
CA TRP A 360 -12.99 10.78 -22.78
C TRP A 360 -12.65 9.39 -23.33
N VAL A 361 -13.34 8.94 -24.38
CA VAL A 361 -13.03 7.65 -24.99
C VAL A 361 -11.84 7.81 -25.92
N ILE A 362 -10.78 7.03 -25.70
CA ILE A 362 -9.65 6.98 -26.63
C ILE A 362 -10.04 6.11 -27.83
N ASP A 363 -9.80 6.60 -29.04
CA ASP A 363 -9.92 5.82 -30.28
C ASP A 363 -8.84 4.73 -30.38
N PHE A 364 -8.86 3.74 -29.49
CA PHE A 364 -7.87 2.68 -29.41
C PHE A 364 -7.93 1.70 -30.59
N TRP A 365 -9.02 1.72 -31.37
CA TRP A 365 -9.21 0.88 -32.56
C TRP A 365 -8.37 1.31 -33.77
N ASN A 366 -7.85 2.54 -33.80
CA ASN A 366 -7.09 3.08 -34.93
C ASN A 366 -5.56 2.87 -34.81
N LEU A 367 -5.12 1.84 -34.09
CA LEU A 367 -3.71 1.55 -33.86
C LEU A 367 -3.21 0.37 -34.71
N ASP A 368 -2.03 0.52 -35.32
CA ASP A 368 -1.37 -0.59 -36.02
C ASP A 368 -1.21 -1.82 -35.12
N VAL A 369 -1.52 -2.99 -35.67
CA VAL A 369 -1.46 -4.29 -34.97
C VAL A 369 -0.09 -4.54 -34.32
N LYS A 370 0.99 -4.00 -34.91
CA LYS A 370 2.35 -4.05 -34.34
C LYS A 370 2.41 -3.46 -32.92
N TRP A 371 1.82 -2.28 -32.72
CA TRP A 371 1.83 -1.60 -31.43
C TRP A 371 0.89 -2.25 -30.42
N VAL A 372 -0.21 -2.85 -30.89
CA VAL A 372 -1.11 -3.66 -30.07
C VAL A 372 -0.36 -4.80 -29.40
N PHE A 373 0.42 -5.58 -30.15
CA PHE A 373 1.23 -6.67 -29.57
C PHE A 373 2.45 -6.16 -28.78
N ALA A 374 3.05 -5.03 -29.18
CA ALA A 374 4.17 -4.43 -28.44
C ALA A 374 3.77 -3.94 -27.03
N SER A 375 2.49 -3.62 -26.81
CA SER A 375 1.97 -3.22 -25.49
C SER A 375 1.74 -4.39 -24.51
N MET A 376 1.70 -5.63 -25.00
CA MET A 376 1.40 -6.81 -24.18
C MET A 376 2.37 -7.03 -23.00
N PRO A 377 3.71 -6.91 -23.16
CA PRO A 377 4.64 -7.06 -22.04
C PRO A 377 4.43 -5.99 -20.95
N PHE A 378 4.12 -4.75 -21.34
CA PHE A 378 3.81 -3.69 -20.39
C PHE A 378 2.53 -4.01 -19.60
N GLY A 379 1.50 -4.53 -20.29
CA GLY A 379 0.26 -4.96 -19.65
C GLY A 379 0.46 -6.10 -18.65
N PHE A 380 1.36 -7.04 -18.98
CA PHE A 380 1.78 -8.12 -18.07
C PHE A 380 2.54 -7.58 -16.84
N LEU A 381 3.49 -6.67 -17.02
CA LEU A 381 4.25 -6.06 -15.93
C LEU A 381 3.34 -5.28 -14.97
N ILE A 382 2.41 -4.50 -15.49
CA ILE A 382 1.41 -3.80 -14.66
C ILE A 382 0.54 -4.81 -13.91
N THR A 383 0.18 -5.94 -14.52
CA THR A 383 -0.58 -6.99 -13.82
C THR A 383 0.22 -7.61 -12.67
N LEU A 384 1.51 -7.86 -12.86
CA LEU A 384 2.39 -8.35 -11.80
C LEU A 384 2.48 -7.33 -10.65
N LEU A 385 2.62 -6.05 -10.97
CA LEU A 385 2.63 -4.97 -9.99
C LEU A 385 1.32 -4.94 -9.20
N PHE A 386 0.17 -4.93 -9.89
CA PHE A 386 -1.15 -4.86 -9.26
C PHE A 386 -1.46 -6.11 -8.44
N TYR A 387 -1.00 -7.28 -8.90
CA TYR A 387 -1.06 -8.52 -8.14
C TYR A 387 -0.34 -8.38 -6.80
N TYR A 388 0.84 -7.77 -6.78
CA TYR A 388 1.58 -7.57 -5.53
C TYR A 388 0.93 -6.49 -4.65
N ASP A 389 0.65 -5.31 -5.20
CA ASP A 389 0.10 -4.16 -4.46
C ASP A 389 -1.25 -4.46 -3.82
N HIS A 390 -2.18 -5.06 -4.57
CA HIS A 390 -3.50 -5.39 -4.06
C HIS A 390 -3.42 -6.44 -2.95
N ASN A 391 -2.59 -7.47 -3.13
CA ASN A 391 -2.45 -8.55 -2.15
C ASN A 391 -1.77 -8.06 -0.87
N VAL A 392 -0.68 -7.29 -0.97
CA VAL A 392 -0.03 -6.72 0.22
C VAL A 392 -0.94 -5.72 0.92
N SER A 393 -1.59 -4.81 0.19
CA SER A 393 -2.56 -3.88 0.77
C SER A 393 -3.68 -4.60 1.52
N SER A 394 -4.25 -5.66 0.93
CA SER A 394 -5.31 -6.45 1.57
C SER A 394 -4.81 -7.27 2.75
N LEU A 395 -3.58 -7.79 2.74
CA LEU A 395 -2.99 -8.48 3.89
C LEU A 395 -2.71 -7.52 5.04
N THR A 396 -2.16 -6.34 4.74
CA THR A 396 -1.88 -5.31 5.74
C THR A 396 -3.17 -4.76 6.35
N ALA A 397 -4.24 -4.60 5.56
CA ALA A 397 -5.57 -4.25 6.05
C ALA A 397 -6.18 -5.33 6.96
N GLN A 398 -5.79 -6.60 6.77
CA GLN A 398 -6.24 -7.78 7.51
C GLN A 398 -5.20 -8.30 8.50
N ALA A 399 -4.22 -7.47 8.87
CA ALA A 399 -3.15 -7.89 9.76
C ALA A 399 -3.74 -8.45 11.07
N LYS A 400 -3.10 -9.49 11.63
CA LYS A 400 -3.57 -10.23 12.82
C LYS A 400 -3.85 -9.35 14.06
N GLN A 401 -3.29 -8.15 14.08
CA GLN A 401 -3.53 -7.15 15.13
C GLN A 401 -4.97 -6.60 15.13
N TYR A 402 -5.69 -6.69 14.00
CA TYR A 402 -7.06 -6.22 13.86
C TYR A 402 -8.05 -7.37 14.09
N PRO A 403 -8.97 -7.27 15.07
CA PRO A 403 -9.96 -8.30 15.34
C PRO A 403 -11.12 -8.23 14.32
N LEU A 404 -10.84 -8.62 13.07
CA LEU A 404 -11.81 -8.68 11.97
C LEU A 404 -12.74 -9.89 12.12
N LYS A 405 -14.01 -9.73 11.70
CA LYS A 405 -15.05 -10.77 11.85
C LYS A 405 -15.53 -11.31 10.50
N LYS A 406 -15.54 -10.48 9.45
CA LYS A 406 -16.03 -10.85 8.12
C LYS A 406 -14.88 -11.43 7.26
N PRO A 407 -15.12 -12.51 6.50
CA PRO A 407 -14.10 -13.07 5.60
C PRO A 407 -13.85 -12.13 4.40
N GLY A 408 -12.58 -11.99 4.03
CA GLY A 408 -12.17 -11.32 2.78
C GLY A 408 -12.26 -12.24 1.55
N GLY A 409 -12.21 -11.66 0.35
CA GLY A 409 -12.27 -12.40 -0.92
C GLY A 409 -11.32 -11.87 -1.97
N PHE A 410 -10.15 -12.49 -2.10
CA PHE A 410 -9.07 -12.00 -2.96
C PHE A 410 -9.30 -12.26 -4.45
N HIS A 411 -9.97 -13.35 -4.83
CA HIS A 411 -10.16 -13.71 -6.24
C HIS A 411 -11.16 -12.78 -6.92
N TRP A 412 -12.26 -12.49 -6.22
CA TRP A 412 -13.29 -11.58 -6.72
C TRP A 412 -12.78 -10.15 -6.82
N ASP A 413 -12.02 -9.69 -5.82
CA ASP A 413 -11.45 -8.34 -5.83
C ASP A 413 -10.43 -8.17 -6.96
N PHE A 414 -9.64 -9.19 -7.27
CA PHE A 414 -8.71 -9.15 -8.40
C PHE A 414 -9.44 -9.15 -9.76
N PHE A 415 -10.56 -9.86 -9.87
CA PHE A 415 -11.42 -9.80 -11.07
C PHE A 415 -12.02 -8.41 -11.25
N LEU A 416 -12.53 -7.81 -10.18
CA LEU A 416 -13.04 -6.43 -10.19
C LEU A 416 -11.95 -5.42 -10.54
N LEU A 417 -10.71 -5.60 -10.07
CA LEU A 417 -9.57 -4.77 -10.44
C LEU A 417 -9.32 -4.80 -11.95
N GLY A 418 -9.49 -5.96 -12.58
CA GLY A 418 -9.44 -6.10 -14.04
C GLY A 418 -10.54 -5.32 -14.74
N CYS A 419 -11.78 -5.38 -14.23
CA CYS A 419 -12.90 -4.61 -14.77
C CYS A 419 -12.67 -3.09 -14.64
N THR A 420 -12.22 -2.60 -13.48
CA THR A 420 -11.91 -1.16 -13.31
C THR A 420 -10.74 -0.72 -14.16
N SER A 421 -9.72 -1.58 -14.34
CA SER A 421 -8.58 -1.30 -15.22
C SER A 421 -9.00 -1.21 -16.68
N PHE A 422 -9.89 -2.09 -17.14
CA PHE A 422 -10.45 -2.05 -18.50
C PHE A 422 -11.21 -0.75 -18.76
N VAL A 423 -12.12 -0.37 -17.86
CA VAL A 423 -12.88 0.87 -17.98
C VAL A 423 -11.95 2.09 -17.94
N SER A 424 -10.96 2.08 -17.04
CA SER A 424 -9.97 3.16 -16.94
C SER A 424 -9.13 3.30 -18.20
N ALA A 425 -8.75 2.18 -18.83
CA ALA A 425 -7.98 2.16 -20.07
C ALA A 425 -8.77 2.73 -21.26
N VAL A 426 -10.05 2.37 -21.38
CA VAL A 426 -10.93 2.88 -22.45
C VAL A 426 -11.19 4.39 -22.31
N ILE A 427 -11.35 4.87 -21.08
CA ILE A 427 -11.55 6.30 -20.76
C ILE A 427 -10.21 7.06 -20.77
N GLY A 428 -9.08 6.36 -20.83
CA GLY A 428 -7.76 7.00 -20.81
C GLY A 428 -7.44 7.74 -19.52
N ILE A 429 -7.89 7.20 -18.38
CA ILE A 429 -7.52 7.67 -17.04
C ILE A 429 -6.48 6.73 -16.42
N PRO A 430 -5.68 7.22 -15.45
CA PRO A 430 -4.69 6.40 -14.78
C PRO A 430 -5.32 5.14 -14.19
N LEU A 431 -4.64 4.01 -14.34
CA LEU A 431 -5.11 2.72 -13.84
C LEU A 431 -5.08 2.71 -12.29
N PRO A 432 -6.23 2.57 -11.61
CA PRO A 432 -6.27 2.60 -10.16
C PRO A 432 -5.88 1.24 -9.57
N ASN A 433 -5.10 1.24 -8.48
CA ASN A 433 -4.62 0.03 -7.79
C ASN A 433 -4.67 0.16 -6.26
N GLY A 434 -4.43 -0.96 -5.57
CA GLY A 434 -4.47 -1.04 -4.11
C GLY A 434 -3.41 -0.16 -3.43
N LEU A 435 -3.84 0.65 -2.48
CA LEU A 435 -3.01 1.62 -1.76
C LEU A 435 -2.47 1.00 -0.49
N VAL A 436 -1.20 0.58 -0.52
CA VAL A 436 -0.52 -0.10 0.60
C VAL A 436 -0.49 0.75 1.89
N PRO A 437 -0.08 2.04 1.89
CA PRO A 437 -0.03 2.82 3.13
C PRO A 437 -1.41 3.22 3.66
N GLN A 438 -2.40 3.36 2.78
CA GLN A 438 -3.70 3.92 3.15
C GLN A 438 -4.65 2.86 3.70
N ALA A 439 -4.56 1.62 3.22
CA ALA A 439 -5.40 0.53 3.69
C ALA A 439 -5.30 0.25 5.20
N PRO A 440 -4.11 0.15 5.84
CA PRO A 440 -4.02 0.02 7.30
C PRO A 440 -4.56 1.25 8.02
N VAL A 441 -4.30 2.46 7.53
CA VAL A 441 -4.82 3.71 8.14
C VAL A 441 -6.34 3.73 8.12
N HIS A 442 -6.96 3.18 7.08
CA HIS A 442 -8.40 3.02 7.01
C HIS A 442 -8.93 2.07 8.09
N THR A 443 -8.37 0.85 8.15
CA THR A 443 -8.74 -0.13 9.18
C THR A 443 -8.53 0.43 10.58
N ASP A 444 -7.41 1.13 10.80
CA ASP A 444 -7.05 1.78 12.06
C ASP A 444 -8.06 2.87 12.47
N SER A 445 -8.48 3.72 11.52
CA SER A 445 -9.52 4.74 11.77
C SER A 445 -10.90 4.15 12.13
N LEU A 446 -11.17 2.92 11.71
CA LEU A 446 -12.39 2.18 12.04
C LEU A 446 -12.27 1.37 13.34
N CYS A 447 -11.09 1.33 13.97
CA CYS A 447 -10.85 0.64 15.22
C CYS A 447 -11.38 1.43 16.41
N VAL A 448 -12.19 0.79 17.24
CA VAL A 448 -12.57 1.30 18.56
C VAL A 448 -11.46 0.94 19.55
N TYR A 449 -10.70 1.94 19.97
CA TYR A 449 -9.69 1.79 21.01
C TYR A 449 -10.29 1.94 22.39
N GLN A 450 -9.95 1.02 23.29
CA GLN A 450 -10.12 1.18 24.73
C GLN A 450 -8.74 1.43 25.36
N THR A 451 -8.65 2.48 26.17
CA THR A 451 -7.42 2.78 26.92
C THR A 451 -7.51 2.07 28.26
N ASP A 452 -6.89 0.89 28.37
CA ASP A 452 -6.77 0.19 29.65
C ASP A 452 -5.52 0.71 30.37
N LEU A 453 -5.69 1.28 31.56
CA LEU A 453 -4.58 1.67 32.41
C LEU A 453 -4.00 0.41 33.08
N GLN A 454 -2.83 -0.05 32.62
CA GLN A 454 -2.09 -1.07 33.36
C GLN A 454 -1.23 -0.38 34.42
N ILE A 455 -1.61 -0.60 35.69
CA ILE A 455 -0.81 -0.23 36.85
C ILE A 455 0.23 -1.34 37.02
N ILE A 456 1.48 -1.07 36.64
CA ILE A 456 2.60 -1.96 36.97
C ILE A 456 3.11 -1.47 38.32
N ARG A 457 2.88 -2.24 39.39
CA ARG A 457 3.54 -2.02 40.68
C ARG A 457 4.96 -2.58 40.57
N THR A 458 5.95 -1.71 40.71
CA THR A 458 7.33 -2.15 40.93
C THR A 458 7.43 -2.57 42.40
N GLU A 459 7.84 -3.80 42.68
CA GLU A 459 7.87 -4.33 44.06
C GLU A 459 9.04 -3.77 44.91
N ASP A 460 9.99 -3.01 44.32
CA ASP A 460 11.25 -2.67 45.00
C ASP A 460 11.52 -1.19 45.34
N VAL A 461 10.62 -0.23 45.07
CA VAL A 461 10.79 1.16 45.57
C VAL A 461 9.43 1.82 45.82
N GLU A 462 9.28 2.46 46.98
CA GLU A 462 8.09 3.23 47.39
C GLU A 462 7.55 4.14 46.28
N GLY A 463 6.29 3.90 45.88
CA GLY A 463 5.37 4.97 45.46
C GLY A 463 5.23 5.32 43.98
N GLU A 464 6.05 4.81 43.05
CA GLU A 464 5.84 5.10 41.62
C GLU A 464 4.93 4.07 40.92
N GLU A 465 3.62 4.35 40.94
CA GLU A 465 2.67 3.71 40.02
C GLU A 465 2.94 4.20 38.59
N ILE A 466 3.76 3.47 37.82
CA ILE A 466 3.91 3.77 36.40
C ILE A 466 2.63 3.32 35.67
N ARG A 467 1.66 4.22 35.56
CA ARG A 467 0.42 4.05 34.80
C ARG A 467 0.75 4.06 33.31
N ARG A 468 0.92 2.88 32.71
CA ARG A 468 1.06 2.77 31.25
C ARG A 468 -0.32 2.57 30.63
N PRO A 469 -0.84 3.54 29.86
CA PRO A 469 -2.04 3.32 29.07
C PRO A 469 -1.72 2.28 27.98
N LYS A 470 -2.26 1.07 28.11
CA LYS A 470 -2.28 0.10 27.01
C LYS A 470 -3.56 0.32 26.22
N VAL A 471 -3.40 0.90 25.04
CA VAL A 471 -4.48 1.08 24.09
C VAL A 471 -4.74 -0.28 23.43
N ARG A 472 -5.88 -0.90 23.70
CA ARG A 472 -6.31 -2.17 23.08
C ARG A 472 -7.40 -1.90 22.05
N ILE A 473 -7.34 -2.60 20.93
CA ILE A 473 -8.37 -2.55 19.88
C ILE A 473 -9.49 -3.52 20.29
N LEU A 474 -10.69 -3.01 20.57
CA LEU A 474 -11.84 -3.83 20.97
C LEU A 474 -12.56 -4.45 19.77
N LYS A 475 -12.85 -3.61 18.77
CA LYS A 475 -13.69 -3.96 17.63
C LYS A 475 -13.32 -3.07 16.45
N VAL A 476 -13.34 -3.64 15.25
CA VAL A 476 -13.30 -2.90 14.00
C VAL A 476 -14.72 -2.79 13.45
N VAL A 477 -15.13 -1.59 13.04
CA VAL A 477 -16.39 -1.38 12.33
C VAL A 477 -16.19 -1.66 10.85
N GLU A 478 -16.52 -2.87 10.41
CA GLU A 478 -16.39 -3.29 9.00
C GLU A 478 -17.61 -2.79 8.20
N GLN A 479 -17.42 -1.76 7.37
CA GLN A 479 -18.50 -1.11 6.61
C GLN A 479 -18.06 -0.68 5.21
N ARG A 480 -19.03 -0.37 4.33
CA ARG A 480 -18.81 0.06 2.93
C ARG A 480 -19.03 1.55 2.68
N VAL A 481 -19.73 2.22 3.60
CA VAL A 481 -20.19 3.60 3.46
C VAL A 481 -19.02 4.58 3.34
N THR A 482 -17.90 4.39 4.03
CA THR A 482 -16.71 5.26 3.90
C THR A 482 -16.17 5.27 2.48
N HIS A 483 -16.13 4.11 1.82
CA HIS A 483 -15.63 3.99 0.45
C HIS A 483 -16.59 4.63 -0.55
N VAL A 484 -17.90 4.37 -0.41
CA VAL A 484 -18.92 4.97 -1.28
C VAL A 484 -18.99 6.49 -1.06
N ALA A 485 -18.94 6.95 0.19
CA ALA A 485 -18.90 8.38 0.52
C ALA A 485 -17.63 9.05 0.00
N MET A 486 -16.47 8.40 0.12
CA MET A 486 -15.22 8.88 -0.47
C MET A 486 -15.33 8.97 -2.00
N ALA A 487 -15.92 7.98 -2.67
CA ALA A 487 -16.16 8.02 -4.11
C ALA A 487 -17.04 9.21 -4.51
N LEU A 488 -18.12 9.45 -3.78
CA LEU A 488 -19.02 10.59 -3.99
C LEU A 488 -18.33 11.93 -3.73
N LEU A 489 -17.47 12.02 -2.70
CA LEU A 489 -16.69 13.21 -2.40
C LEU A 489 -15.65 13.50 -3.49
N LEU A 490 -14.92 12.48 -3.96
CA LEU A 490 -13.96 12.60 -5.06
C LEU A 490 -14.62 12.93 -6.40
N PHE A 491 -15.81 12.40 -6.65
CA PHE A 491 -16.60 12.81 -7.81
C PHE A 491 -17.13 14.24 -7.66
N GLY A 492 -17.56 14.61 -6.45
CA GLY A 492 -17.99 15.95 -6.10
C GLY A 492 -16.88 16.99 -6.24
N THR A 493 -15.62 16.65 -5.97
CA THR A 493 -14.49 17.57 -6.11
C THR A 493 -14.18 17.94 -7.55
N MET A 494 -14.61 17.14 -8.52
CA MET A 494 -14.56 17.51 -9.93
C MET A 494 -15.57 18.62 -10.30
N SER A 495 -16.55 18.90 -9.43
CA SER A 495 -17.48 20.02 -9.65
C SER A 495 -16.77 21.37 -9.50
N ARG A 496 -17.18 22.35 -10.32
CA ARG A 496 -16.54 23.68 -10.38
C ARG A 496 -16.26 24.35 -9.01
N PRO A 497 -17.18 24.43 -8.05
CA PRO A 497 -16.92 25.16 -6.81
C PRO A 497 -15.81 24.50 -5.97
N LEU A 498 -15.82 23.17 -5.85
CA LEU A 498 -14.79 22.43 -5.12
C LEU A 498 -13.47 22.37 -5.89
N LEU A 499 -13.53 22.31 -7.22
CA LEU A 499 -12.34 22.35 -8.06
C LEU A 499 -11.62 23.69 -7.98
N VAL A 500 -12.35 24.81 -7.88
CA VAL A 500 -11.76 26.14 -7.63
C VAL A 500 -11.08 26.19 -6.28
N VAL A 501 -11.71 25.65 -5.23
CA VAL A 501 -11.07 25.52 -3.91
C VAL A 501 -9.81 24.67 -3.99
N LEU A 502 -9.84 23.57 -4.73
CA LEU A 502 -8.67 22.73 -4.93
C LEU A 502 -7.55 23.48 -5.67
N GLY A 503 -7.89 24.28 -6.67
CA GLY A 503 -6.98 25.16 -7.39
C GLY A 503 -6.29 26.21 -6.50
N THR A 504 -6.80 26.49 -5.30
CA THR A 504 -6.12 27.39 -4.36
C THR A 504 -4.99 26.74 -3.58
N MET A 505 -4.83 25.41 -3.64
CA MET A 505 -3.80 24.73 -2.87
C MET A 505 -2.41 24.91 -3.53
N PRO A 506 -1.40 25.34 -2.76
CA PRO A 506 -0.01 25.35 -3.19
C PRO A 506 0.51 23.95 -3.52
N ARG A 507 1.30 23.84 -4.60
CA ARG A 507 1.97 22.57 -4.98
C ARG A 507 2.90 22.06 -3.87
N THR A 508 3.50 22.99 -3.13
CA THR A 508 4.46 22.74 -2.05
C THR A 508 3.88 21.91 -0.89
N ILE A 509 2.57 21.96 -0.67
CA ILE A 509 1.90 21.14 0.37
C ILE A 509 1.98 19.65 0.01
N PHE A 510 1.96 19.29 -1.28
CA PHE A 510 2.04 17.89 -1.71
C PHE A 510 3.39 17.24 -1.41
N ALA A 511 4.48 18.02 -1.47
CA ALA A 511 5.77 17.56 -0.98
C ALA A 511 5.73 17.25 0.52
N GLY A 512 5.09 18.11 1.32
CA GLY A 512 4.85 17.87 2.74
C GLY A 512 4.05 16.58 3.00
N VAL A 513 3.03 16.33 2.18
CA VAL A 513 2.22 15.09 2.24
C VAL A 513 3.08 13.86 1.95
N PHE A 514 3.90 13.89 0.91
CA PHE A 514 4.82 12.78 0.60
C PHE A 514 5.76 12.47 1.75
N LEU A 515 6.32 13.51 2.40
CA LEU A 515 7.17 13.34 3.58
C LEU A 515 6.40 12.74 4.76
N THR A 516 5.16 13.18 5.03
CA THR A 516 4.35 12.63 6.13
C THR A 516 4.05 11.15 5.94
N VAL A 517 3.60 10.76 4.75
CA VAL A 517 3.23 9.38 4.46
C VAL A 517 4.48 8.50 4.46
N GLY A 518 5.58 8.94 3.83
CA GLY A 518 6.85 8.21 3.81
C GLY A 518 7.45 7.99 5.20
N ALA A 519 7.41 9.00 6.07
CA ALA A 519 7.92 8.87 7.45
C ALA A 519 7.04 7.93 8.30
N SER A 520 5.71 8.00 8.15
CA SER A 520 4.79 7.13 8.88
C SER A 520 5.05 5.65 8.57
N LEU A 521 5.30 5.32 7.30
CA LEU A 521 5.55 3.95 6.84
C LEU A 521 6.95 3.46 7.27
N SER A 522 7.96 4.33 7.18
CA SER A 522 9.33 4.05 7.65
C SER A 522 9.39 3.80 9.16
N SER A 523 8.54 4.46 9.96
CA SER A 523 8.49 4.27 11.41
C SER A 523 8.06 2.86 11.84
N HIS A 524 7.22 2.19 11.04
CA HIS A 524 6.82 0.80 11.30
C HIS A 524 8.01 -0.15 11.10
N PHE A 525 8.78 0.07 10.04
CA PHE A 525 10.01 -0.68 9.80
C PHE A 525 11.08 -0.41 10.85
N ALA A 526 11.25 0.85 11.29
CA ALA A 526 12.18 1.17 12.38
C ALA A 526 11.86 0.39 13.68
N LYS A 527 10.58 0.14 13.97
CA LYS A 527 10.17 -0.73 15.09
C LYS A 527 10.55 -2.19 14.86
N LEU A 528 10.42 -2.69 13.63
CA LEU A 528 10.85 -4.04 13.25
C LEU A 528 12.38 -4.19 13.37
N CYS A 529 13.16 -3.27 12.80
CA CYS A 529 14.61 -3.24 12.95
C CYS A 529 14.99 -3.20 14.41
N LYS A 530 14.37 -2.33 15.22
CA LYS A 530 14.63 -2.27 16.66
C LYS A 530 14.29 -3.57 17.37
N LYS A 531 13.24 -4.28 16.95
CA LYS A 531 12.87 -5.60 17.47
C LYS A 531 13.90 -6.66 17.09
N LEU A 532 14.37 -6.66 15.85
CA LEU A 532 15.42 -7.56 15.36
C LEU A 532 16.76 -7.30 16.05
N THR A 533 17.17 -6.03 16.18
CA THR A 533 18.38 -5.63 16.92
C THR A 533 18.27 -6.00 18.40
N ASN A 534 17.12 -5.74 19.05
CA ASN A 534 16.90 -6.13 20.43
C ASN A 534 16.90 -7.66 20.63
N SER A 535 16.37 -8.42 19.66
CA SER A 535 16.45 -9.89 19.66
C SER A 535 17.88 -10.39 19.48
N ALA A 536 18.68 -9.76 18.60
CA ALA A 536 20.10 -10.10 18.43
C ALA A 536 20.94 -9.75 19.67
N VAL A 537 20.69 -8.60 20.29
CA VAL A 537 21.32 -8.19 21.56
C VAL A 537 20.90 -9.11 22.71
N GLY A 538 19.63 -9.50 22.76
CA GLY A 538 19.12 -10.47 23.74
C GLY A 538 19.69 -11.88 23.56
N PHE A 539 19.92 -12.31 22.33
CA PHE A 539 20.59 -13.57 22.00
C PHE A 539 22.06 -13.55 22.45
N ASN A 540 22.79 -12.47 22.16
CA ASN A 540 24.17 -12.28 22.64
C ASN A 540 24.29 -12.22 24.17
N ARG A 541 23.29 -11.67 24.88
CA ARG A 541 23.25 -11.73 26.35
C ARG A 541 23.00 -13.15 26.85
N ARG A 542 22.05 -13.89 26.27
CA ARG A 542 21.79 -15.29 26.65
C ARG A 542 22.95 -16.24 26.36
N GLN A 543 23.76 -15.99 25.32
CA GLN A 543 25.00 -16.74 25.09
C GLN A 543 26.12 -16.37 26.06
N ARG A 544 26.09 -15.19 26.70
CA ARG A 544 27.01 -14.82 27.77
C ARG A 544 26.60 -15.38 29.14
N ASP A 545 25.30 -15.50 29.37
CA ASP A 545 24.74 -15.89 30.67
C ASP A 545 24.52 -17.42 30.81
N ASN A 546 24.81 -18.22 29.77
CA ASN A 546 24.84 -19.68 29.81
C ASN A 546 26.28 -20.15 29.58
N PRO A 547 27.08 -20.39 30.65
CA PRO A 547 28.44 -20.93 30.53
C PRO A 547 28.46 -22.37 30.04
#